data_AF-A0A3D0WVH4-F1
#
_entry.id   AF-A0A3D0WVH4-F1
#
_cell.length_a   1.000
_cell.length_b   1.000
_cell.length_c   1.000
_cell.angle_alpha   90.00
_cell.angle_beta   90.00
_cell.angle_gamma   90.00
#
_symmetry.space_group_name_H-M   'P 1'
#
loop_
_entity.id
_entity.type
_entity.pdbx_description
1 polymer ?
#
loop_
_entity_poly.entity_id
_entity_poly.type
_entity_poly.pdbx_seq_one_letter_code
_entity_poly.pdbx_strand_id
1 'polypeptide(L)' 'MGRAAGGYDSIFNAARAMGRIKDKVYRPIPENAATAATCDKLFQKYRTLHDSFGRGGNDVMKRLKVLKKSILKRG' A
#
# COMPACT_ATOMS: atom_id res chain seq x y z
N MET A 1 17.67 10.87 28.27
CA MET A 1 17.13 11.06 26.91
C MET A 1 16.02 12.09 26.99
N GLY A 2 15.99 13.08 26.08
CA GLY A 2 15.09 14.25 26.12
C GLY A 2 15.85 15.56 25.88
N ARG A 3 15.18 16.72 25.96
CA ARG A 3 15.78 18.05 25.69
C ARG A 3 17.04 18.34 26.51
N ALA A 4 17.12 17.81 27.72
CA ALA A 4 18.30 17.89 28.58
C ALA A 4 19.58 17.24 27.99
N ALA A 5 19.46 16.42 26.95
CA ALA A 5 20.56 15.78 26.22
C ALA A 5 20.62 16.20 24.74
N GLY A 6 19.99 17.33 24.36
CA GLY A 6 19.98 17.82 22.98
C GLY A 6 18.93 17.18 22.06
N GLY A 7 18.02 16.37 22.61
CA GLY A 7 16.91 15.75 21.88
C GLY A 7 15.60 16.56 21.93
N TYR A 8 14.52 16.01 21.40
CA TYR A 8 13.18 16.60 21.51
C TYR A 8 12.38 15.90 22.62
N ASP A 9 11.61 16.66 23.40
CA ASP A 9 10.77 16.13 24.50
C ASP A 9 9.56 15.32 24.02
N SER A 10 9.25 15.39 22.73
CA SER A 10 8.13 14.68 22.13
C SER A 10 8.39 14.42 20.65
N ILE A 11 7.84 13.31 20.15
CA ILE A 11 7.86 12.95 18.74
C ILE A 11 7.24 14.05 17.85
N PHE A 12 6.28 14.83 18.37
CA PHE A 12 5.69 15.96 17.65
C PHE A 12 6.69 17.12 17.47
N ASN A 13 7.50 17.42 18.50
CA ASN A 13 8.52 18.46 18.44
C ASN A 13 9.63 18.08 17.46
N ALA A 14 10.03 16.81 17.47
CA ALA A 14 10.96 16.22 16.52
C ALA A 14 10.42 16.31 15.07
N ALA A 15 9.19 15.87 14.85
CA ALA A 15 8.57 15.88 13.53
C ALA A 15 8.42 17.30 12.96
N ARG A 16 8.12 18.30 13.80
CA ARG A 16 8.01 19.69 13.37
C ARG A 16 9.35 20.31 12.99
N ALA A 17 10.40 20.02 13.75
CA ALA A 17 11.73 20.60 13.52
C ALA A 17 12.51 19.90 12.38
N MET A 18 12.24 18.60 12.16
CA MET A 18 12.94 17.79 11.16
C MET A 18 12.12 17.48 9.91
N GLY A 19 10.81 17.72 9.94
CA GLY A 19 9.89 17.46 8.84
C GLY A 19 10.11 18.43 7.68
N ARG A 20 10.99 18.06 6.74
CA ARG A 20 11.10 18.72 5.44
C ARG A 20 10.15 18.03 4.45
N ILE A 21 8.99 18.65 4.23
CA ILE A 21 8.10 18.27 3.13
C ILE A 21 8.38 19.15 1.91
N LYS A 22 8.19 18.61 0.71
CA LYS A 22 8.22 19.40 -0.53
C LYS A 22 6.97 20.27 -0.58
N ASP A 23 7.11 21.51 -1.02
CA ASP A 23 5.97 22.46 -1.12
C ASP A 23 4.91 22.05 -2.14
N LYS A 24 5.20 21.06 -2.99
CA LYS A 24 4.28 20.57 -4.01
C LYS A 24 3.21 19.67 -3.39
N VAL A 25 2.04 20.26 -3.15
CA VAL A 25 0.83 19.56 -2.70
C VAL A 25 -0.02 19.17 -3.93
N TYR A 26 -0.22 17.88 -4.15
CA TYR A 26 -1.16 17.39 -5.16
C TYR A 26 -2.55 17.34 -4.55
N ARG A 27 -3.44 18.21 -5.03
CA ARG A 27 -4.84 18.26 -4.61
C ARG A 27 -5.72 17.53 -5.62
N PRO A 28 -6.80 16.85 -5.19
CA PRO A 28 -7.76 16.27 -6.11
C PRO A 28 -8.41 17.37 -6.96
N ILE A 29 -8.46 17.16 -8.28
CA ILE A 29 -9.11 18.07 -9.22
C ILE A 29 -10.61 17.76 -9.21
N PRO A 30 -11.51 18.73 -8.93
CA PRO A 30 -12.94 18.48 -8.80
C PRO A 30 -13.59 17.87 -10.05
N GLU A 31 -13.14 18.27 -11.24
CA GLU A 31 -13.62 17.74 -12.53
C GLU A 31 -13.24 16.26 -12.74
N ASN A 32 -12.22 15.77 -12.02
CA ASN A 32 -11.85 14.37 -12.00
C ASN A 32 -12.79 13.53 -11.12
N ALA A 33 -13.87 14.08 -10.56
CA ALA A 33 -14.86 13.28 -9.84
C ALA A 33 -15.43 12.14 -10.72
N ALA A 34 -15.61 12.38 -12.03
CA ALA A 34 -16.03 11.36 -12.98
C ALA A 34 -14.96 10.27 -13.20
N THR A 35 -13.67 10.65 -13.24
CA THR A 35 -12.57 9.69 -13.34
C THR A 35 -12.31 8.98 -12.01
N ALA A 36 -12.51 9.62 -10.87
CA ALA A 36 -12.49 9.02 -9.54
C ALA A 36 -13.57 7.93 -9.41
N ALA A 37 -14.82 8.21 -9.83
CA ALA A 37 -15.88 7.21 -9.85
C ALA A 37 -15.55 6.01 -10.78
N THR A 38 -14.81 6.25 -11.86
CA THR A 38 -14.33 5.19 -12.76
C THR A 38 -13.19 4.39 -12.12
N CYS A 39 -12.24 5.06 -11.48
CA CYS A 39 -11.17 4.45 -10.69
C CYS A 39 -11.73 3.62 -9.54
N ASP A 40 -12.79 4.07 -8.86
CA ASP A 40 -13.46 3.33 -7.81
C ASP A 40 -14.08 2.04 -8.33
N LYS A 41 -14.75 2.09 -9.49
CA LYS A 41 -15.27 0.88 -10.15
C LYS A 41 -14.15 -0.11 -10.50
N LEU A 42 -13.03 0.39 -11.01
CA LEU A 42 -11.86 -0.45 -11.30
C LEU A 42 -11.22 -1.00 -10.02
N PHE A 43 -11.13 -0.20 -8.96
CA PHE A 43 -10.60 -0.59 -7.67
C PHE A 43 -11.47 -1.66 -7.00
N GLN A 44 -12.80 -1.57 -7.11
CA GLN A 44 -13.70 -2.62 -6.61
C GLN A 44 -13.47 -3.95 -7.33
N LYS A 45 -13.31 -3.93 -8.66
CA LYS A 45 -12.97 -5.14 -9.43
C LYS A 45 -11.62 -5.71 -9.03
N TYR A 46 -10.61 -4.85 -8.86
CA TYR A 46 -9.30 -5.25 -8.37
C TYR A 46 -9.38 -5.86 -6.97
N ARG A 47 -10.13 -5.24 -6.05
CA ARG A 47 -10.26 -5.68 -4.66
C ARG A 47 -10.89 -7.05 -4.56
N THR A 48 -11.96 -7.31 -5.32
CA THR A 48 -12.57 -8.65 -5.39
C THR A 48 -11.57 -9.70 -5.86
N LEU A 49 -10.81 -9.39 -6.90
CA LEU A 49 -9.75 -10.27 -7.41
C LEU A 49 -8.66 -10.51 -6.35
N HIS A 50 -8.15 -9.42 -5.78
CA HIS A 50 -7.11 -9.42 -4.76
C HIS A 50 -7.52 -10.23 -3.53
N ASP A 51 -8.72 -10.02 -3.01
CA ASP A 51 -9.21 -10.75 -1.84
C ASP A 51 -9.44 -12.24 -2.17
N SER A 52 -9.96 -12.54 -3.36
CA SER A 52 -10.15 -13.93 -3.82
C SER A 52 -8.84 -14.70 -3.93
N PHE A 53 -7.77 -14.08 -4.44
CA PHE A 53 -6.46 -14.72 -4.63
C PHE A 53 -5.49 -14.57 -3.45
N GLY A 54 -5.69 -13.56 -2.59
CA GLY A 54 -4.71 -13.12 -1.60
C GLY A 54 -5.09 -13.32 -0.14
N ARG A 55 -6.39 -13.36 0.21
CA ARG A 55 -6.86 -13.49 1.61
C ARG A 55 -7.20 -14.92 2.05
N GLY A 56 -6.86 -15.93 1.25
CA GLY A 56 -7.01 -17.35 1.63
C GLY A 56 -8.37 -17.98 1.32
N GLY A 57 -9.30 -17.25 0.68
CA GLY A 57 -10.55 -17.83 0.17
C GLY A 57 -10.34 -18.78 -1.02
N ASN A 58 -9.27 -18.58 -1.80
CA ASN A 58 -8.87 -19.49 -2.87
C ASN A 58 -7.33 -19.52 -3.01
N ASP A 59 -6.69 -20.58 -2.51
CA ASP A 59 -5.23 -20.78 -2.51
C ASP A 59 -4.64 -21.14 -3.89
N VAL A 60 -5.26 -20.66 -4.99
CA VAL A 60 -4.85 -20.96 -6.38
C VAL A 60 -3.36 -20.68 -6.59
N MET A 61 -2.88 -19.53 -6.13
CA MET A 61 -1.48 -19.12 -6.32
C MET A 61 -0.50 -20.06 -5.59
N LYS A 62 -0.87 -20.55 -4.39
CA LYS A 62 -0.05 -21.55 -3.67
C LYS A 62 -0.04 -22.89 -4.42
N ARG A 63 -1.22 -23.36 -4.86
CA ARG A 63 -1.35 -24.63 -5.62
C ARG A 63 -0.56 -24.61 -6.92
N LEU A 64 -0.65 -23.53 -7.69
CA LEU A 64 0.13 -23.35 -8.91
C LEU A 64 1.64 -23.33 -8.63
N LYS A 65 2.08 -22.71 -7.53
CA LYS A 65 3.50 -22.70 -7.13
C LYS A 65 4.00 -24.10 -6.75
N VAL A 66 3.18 -24.92 -6.10
CA VAL A 66 3.49 -26.32 -5.80
C VAL A 66 3.58 -27.16 -7.07
N LEU A 67 2.60 -27.04 -7.97
CA LEU A 67 2.59 -27.75 -9.26
C LEU A 67 3.81 -27.39 -10.12
N LYS A 68 4.18 -26.10 -10.18
CA LYS A 68 5.41 -25.67 -10.87
C LYS A 68 6.64 -26.34 -10.27
N LYS A 69 6.76 -26.41 -8.94
CA LYS A 69 7.88 -27.10 -8.27
C LYS A 69 7.89 -28.60 -8.56
N SER A 70 6.73 -29.27 -8.64
CA SER A 70 6.68 -30.70 -8.93
C SER A 70 7.06 -31.03 -10.37
N ILE A 71 6.72 -30.17 -11.33
CA ILE A 71 7.16 -30.32 -12.73
C ILE A 71 8.67 -30.08 -12.84
N LEU A 72 9.20 -29.05 -12.17
CA LEU A 72 10.62 -28.70 -12.24
C LEU A 72 11.54 -29.74 -11.57
N LYS A 73 11.06 -30.48 -10.56
CA LYS A 73 11.83 -31.54 -9.90
C LYS A 73 11.83 -32.89 -10.65
N ARG A 74 11.03 -33.02 -11.71
CA ARG A 74 10.95 -34.23 -12.54
C ARG A 74 11.80 -34.15 -13.81
N GLY A 75 12.51 -33.04 -14.01
CA GLY A 75 13.50 -32.84 -15.07
C GLY A 75 14.91 -32.83 -14.51
#